data_AF-R8BGA9-F1
#
_entry.id   AF-R8BGA9-F1
#
_cell.length_a   1.000
_cell.length_b   1.000
_cell.length_c   1.000
_cell.angle_alpha   90.00
_cell.angle_beta   90.00
_cell.angle_gamma   90.00
#
_symmetry.space_group_name_H-M   'P 1'
#
loop_
_entity.id
_entity.type
_entity.pdbx_description
1 polymer ?
#
loop_
_entity_poly.entity_id
_entity_poly.type
_entity_poly.pdbx_seq_one_letter_code
_entity_poly.pdbx_strand_id
1 'polypeptide(L)'
;MRPIHILRSQLAADGLSQVKTVNVFNASDVSADGIEGNRMYKRDGTYYILDDHPGDTTYIWKGTSLEPAWEWNHNPDTTRYTVNNGLTLSTATVTSDLYAARNTLTHRIHGEFPVGTVAIDFTKMADGDFFGLAAFRDRSASIGVFRNGSSYSLQVVHNMTQDESTWATTSNGTVVATANISGKKVWLRVSLDARASGTKAADFCYSTNGKTFMKLGPSYTMWTNWAYFMGYRFGIFNYATKALGGSIFISSFTSS
;
A
#
# COMPACT_ATOMS: atom_id res chain seq x y z
N MET A 1 -11.35 -19.97 -27.67
CA MET A 1 -11.54 -18.63 -27.06
C MET A 1 -10.66 -17.65 -27.83
N ARG A 2 -11.18 -16.51 -28.30
CA ARG A 2 -10.33 -15.50 -28.98
C ARG A 2 -9.53 -14.74 -27.90
N PRO A 3 -8.24 -14.44 -28.12
CA PRO A 3 -7.48 -13.60 -27.19
C PRO A 3 -8.17 -12.25 -27.02
N ILE A 4 -8.31 -11.78 -25.79
CA ILE A 4 -8.91 -10.48 -25.47
C ILE A 4 -7.79 -9.44 -25.45
N HIS A 5 -7.99 -8.37 -26.22
CA HIS A 5 -7.04 -7.26 -26.41
C HIS A 5 -7.69 -5.94 -25.99
N ILE A 6 -6.92 -5.06 -25.35
CA ILE A 6 -7.35 -3.68 -25.11
C ILE A 6 -6.85 -2.81 -26.24
N LEU A 7 -7.78 -2.23 -26.98
CA LEU A 7 -7.48 -1.35 -28.11
C LEU A 7 -7.72 0.12 -27.72
N ARG A 8 -6.79 0.99 -28.07
CA ARG A 8 -6.97 2.45 -28.02
C ARG A 8 -7.33 2.95 -29.41
N SER A 9 -8.50 3.58 -29.49
CA SER A 9 -9.01 4.22 -30.70
C SER A 9 -8.74 5.72 -30.65
N GLN A 10 -8.15 6.27 -31.71
CA GLN A 10 -8.07 7.72 -31.92
C GLN A 10 -9.19 8.12 -32.87
N LEU A 11 -10.00 9.09 -32.48
CA LEU A 11 -11.03 9.69 -33.32
C LEU A 11 -10.44 10.85 -34.15
N ALA A 12 -11.06 11.13 -35.29
CA ALA A 12 -10.87 12.34 -36.07
C ALA A 12 -11.21 13.58 -35.22
N ALA A 13 -10.71 14.74 -35.64
CA ALA A 13 -10.90 16.00 -34.90
C ALA A 13 -12.38 16.39 -34.73
N ASP A 14 -13.25 15.93 -35.63
CA ASP A 14 -14.70 16.10 -35.57
C ASP A 14 -15.39 15.11 -34.61
N GLY A 15 -14.67 14.09 -34.13
CA GLY A 15 -15.19 13.02 -33.29
C GLY A 15 -16.10 12.02 -34.01
N LEU A 16 -16.30 12.15 -35.33
CA LEU A 16 -17.32 11.38 -36.06
C LEU A 16 -16.77 10.10 -36.72
N SER A 17 -15.45 9.96 -36.77
CA SER A 17 -14.81 8.77 -37.36
C SER A 17 -13.58 8.36 -36.58
N GLN A 18 -13.25 7.07 -36.61
CA GLN A 18 -12.01 6.56 -36.05
C GLN A 18 -10.88 6.64 -37.08
N VAL A 19 -9.77 7.27 -36.70
CA VAL A 19 -8.59 7.46 -37.58
C VAL A 19 -7.45 6.50 -37.27
N LYS A 20 -7.41 5.92 -36.06
CA LYS A 20 -6.37 4.96 -35.68
C LYS A 20 -6.85 4.00 -34.60
N THR A 21 -6.37 2.76 -34.63
CA THR A 21 -6.52 1.78 -33.55
C THR A 21 -5.14 1.22 -33.22
N VAL A 22 -4.80 1.13 -31.95
CA VAL A 22 -3.54 0.51 -31.49
C VAL A 22 -3.86 -0.47 -30.38
N ASN A 23 -3.28 -1.68 -30.43
CA ASN A 23 -3.33 -2.61 -29.30
C ASN A 23 -2.42 -2.09 -28.18
N VAL A 24 -2.97 -1.97 -26.98
CA VAL A 24 -2.28 -1.38 -25.83
C VAL A 24 -1.94 -2.43 -24.78
N PHE A 25 -2.71 -3.52 -24.69
CA PHE A 25 -2.55 -4.50 -23.61
C PHE A 25 -3.22 -5.85 -23.91
N ASN A 26 -2.61 -6.94 -23.43
CA ASN A 26 -3.11 -8.31 -23.55
C ASN A 26 -3.17 -9.00 -22.19
N ALA A 27 -4.12 -9.93 -22.00
CA ALA A 27 -4.23 -10.72 -20.76
C ALA A 27 -2.93 -11.48 -20.39
N SER A 28 -2.17 -11.90 -21.40
CA SER A 28 -0.88 -12.55 -21.22
C SER A 28 0.18 -11.66 -20.58
N ASP A 29 0.08 -10.32 -20.71
CA ASP A 29 1.07 -9.38 -20.17
C ASP A 29 1.07 -9.37 -18.63
N VAL A 30 -0.02 -9.84 -18.01
CA VAL A 30 -0.17 -10.02 -16.55
C VAL A 30 -0.38 -11.48 -16.14
N SER A 31 -0.13 -12.44 -17.03
CA SER A 31 -0.35 -13.86 -16.76
C SER A 31 -1.79 -14.20 -16.33
N ALA A 32 -2.77 -13.41 -16.80
CA ALA A 32 -4.19 -13.63 -16.57
C ALA A 32 -4.83 -14.37 -17.76
N ASP A 33 -5.93 -15.06 -17.51
CA ASP A 33 -6.72 -15.80 -18.52
C ASP A 33 -7.88 -14.98 -19.09
N GLY A 34 -8.19 -13.83 -18.50
CA GLY A 34 -9.20 -12.88 -18.99
C GLY A 34 -8.99 -11.45 -18.46
N ILE A 35 -9.63 -10.48 -19.12
CA ILE A 35 -9.74 -9.09 -18.69
C ILE A 35 -11.21 -8.69 -18.91
N GLU A 36 -11.90 -8.21 -17.87
CA GLU A 36 -13.25 -7.65 -17.99
C GLU A 36 -13.26 -6.20 -17.45
N GLY A 37 -14.00 -5.31 -18.13
CA GLY A 37 -14.22 -3.95 -17.64
C GLY A 37 -12.98 -3.04 -17.67
N ASN A 38 -12.65 -2.51 -18.83
CA ASN A 38 -11.60 -1.49 -18.94
C ASN A 38 -12.16 -0.12 -18.55
N ARG A 39 -11.60 0.51 -17.52
CA ARG A 39 -11.79 1.96 -17.31
C ARG A 39 -10.54 2.70 -17.71
N MET A 40 -10.60 3.35 -18.87
CA MET A 40 -9.52 4.16 -19.39
C MET A 40 -9.70 5.63 -18.96
N TYR A 41 -8.78 6.14 -18.16
CA TYR A 41 -8.79 7.55 -17.76
C TYR A 41 -7.61 8.29 -18.36
N LYS A 42 -7.83 9.55 -18.76
CA LYS A 42 -6.77 10.47 -19.18
C LYS A 42 -6.67 11.60 -18.17
N ARG A 43 -5.53 11.74 -17.50
CA ARG A 43 -5.24 12.85 -16.60
C ARG A 43 -3.82 13.36 -16.86
N ASP A 44 -3.68 14.66 -17.08
CA ASP A 44 -2.41 15.34 -17.33
C ASP A 44 -1.55 14.69 -18.44
N GLY A 45 -2.22 14.20 -19.48
CA GLY A 45 -1.57 13.56 -20.64
C GLY A 45 -1.27 12.08 -20.49
N THR A 46 -1.46 11.50 -19.30
CA THR A 46 -1.19 10.09 -19.00
C THR A 46 -2.47 9.26 -19.02
N TYR A 47 -2.38 8.04 -19.54
CA TYR A 47 -3.49 7.09 -19.60
C TYR A 47 -3.37 6.03 -18.51
N TYR A 48 -4.46 5.81 -17.80
CA TYR A 48 -4.62 4.74 -16.83
C TYR A 48 -5.54 3.69 -17.42
N ILE A 49 -5.17 2.42 -17.29
CA ILE A 49 -6.02 1.30 -17.63
C ILE A 49 -6.21 0.52 -16.33
N LEU A 50 -7.44 0.54 -15.83
CA LEU A 50 -7.85 -0.29 -14.72
C LEU A 50 -8.49 -1.54 -15.31
N ASP A 51 -7.91 -2.69 -14.97
CA ASP A 51 -8.41 -4.01 -15.36
C ASP A 51 -8.99 -4.71 -14.13
N ASP A 52 -10.23 -5.20 -14.27
CA ASP A 52 -10.86 -6.10 -13.30
C ASP A 52 -10.68 -7.54 -13.81
N HIS A 53 -10.07 -8.40 -12.98
CA HIS A 53 -10.22 -9.84 -13.15
C HIS A 53 -11.53 -10.24 -12.47
N PRO A 54 -12.42 -11.01 -13.11
CA PRO A 54 -13.80 -11.19 -12.66
C PRO A 54 -13.89 -11.57 -11.17
N GLY A 55 -14.20 -10.56 -10.34
CA GLY A 55 -14.61 -10.70 -8.95
C GLY A 55 -13.54 -10.73 -7.86
N ASP A 56 -12.23 -10.59 -8.17
CA ASP A 56 -11.19 -10.80 -7.13
C ASP A 56 -9.94 -9.89 -7.17
N THR A 57 -9.51 -9.38 -8.33
CA THR A 57 -8.20 -8.72 -8.45
C THR A 57 -8.23 -7.53 -9.41
N THR A 58 -7.88 -6.34 -8.91
CA THR A 58 -7.56 -5.19 -9.75
C THR A 58 -6.06 -5.13 -10.03
N TYR A 59 -5.67 -5.17 -11.31
CA TYR A 59 -4.28 -4.96 -11.72
C TYR A 59 -4.04 -3.49 -12.05
N ILE A 60 -3.03 -2.89 -11.44
CA ILE A 60 -2.67 -1.47 -11.63
C ILE A 60 -1.29 -1.38 -12.29
N TRP A 61 -1.20 -0.83 -13.51
CA TRP A 61 0.08 -0.54 -14.15
C TRP A 61 0.15 0.85 -14.82
N LYS A 62 1.15 1.60 -14.35
CA LYS A 62 1.95 2.68 -14.98
C LYS A 62 1.29 4.04 -15.22
N GLY A 63 1.69 5.00 -14.38
CA GLY A 63 1.68 6.43 -14.66
C GLY A 63 2.81 7.14 -13.89
N THR A 64 3.05 8.42 -14.17
CA THR A 64 3.95 9.30 -13.40
C THR A 64 3.28 9.92 -12.17
N SER A 65 2.09 9.44 -11.80
CA SER A 65 1.32 9.95 -10.67
C SER A 65 0.47 8.85 -10.02
N LEU A 66 0.07 9.09 -8.78
CA LEU A 66 -0.78 8.19 -8.00
C LEU A 66 -2.21 8.17 -8.53
N GLU A 67 -2.85 7.01 -8.43
CA GLU A 67 -4.26 6.85 -8.80
C GLU A 67 -5.20 7.51 -7.79
N PRO A 68 -6.45 7.84 -8.19
CA PRO A 68 -7.43 8.48 -7.30
C PRO A 68 -7.78 7.69 -6.03
N ALA A 69 -7.55 6.37 -6.02
CA ALA A 69 -7.81 5.51 -4.87
C ALA A 69 -6.83 5.73 -3.71
N TRP A 70 -5.66 6.30 -4.01
CA TRP A 70 -4.62 6.59 -3.04
C TRP A 70 -4.78 7.99 -2.45
N GLU A 71 -4.70 8.07 -1.13
CA GLU A 71 -4.76 9.34 -0.40
C GLU A 71 -3.63 9.38 0.62
N TRP A 72 -2.89 10.48 0.66
CA TRP A 72 -1.90 10.71 1.69
C TRP A 72 -2.57 11.01 3.03
N ASN A 73 -1.98 10.50 4.12
CA ASN A 73 -2.28 11.04 5.44
C ASN A 73 -1.67 12.45 5.54
N HIS A 74 -2.53 13.46 5.66
CA HIS A 74 -2.19 14.87 5.46
C HIS A 74 -1.58 15.17 4.08
N ASN A 75 -1.13 16.41 3.89
CA ASN A 75 -0.41 16.79 2.68
C ASN A 75 0.99 16.15 2.68
N PRO A 76 1.41 15.52 1.58
CA PRO A 76 2.75 14.93 1.49
C PRO A 76 3.82 16.01 1.33
N ASP A 77 5.06 15.65 1.69
CA ASP A 77 6.26 16.30 1.19
C ASP A 77 6.57 15.75 -0.21
N THR A 78 6.30 16.56 -1.23
CA THR A 78 6.48 16.21 -2.65
C THR A 78 7.94 16.05 -3.07
N THR A 79 8.90 16.44 -2.23
CA THR A 79 10.33 16.20 -2.47
C THR A 79 10.79 14.83 -1.96
N ARG A 80 9.92 14.11 -1.24
CA ARG A 80 10.25 12.85 -0.53
C ARG A 80 9.52 11.63 -1.07
N TYR A 81 8.89 11.75 -2.23
CA TYR A 81 8.41 10.60 -2.98
C TYR A 81 8.61 10.80 -4.48
N THR A 82 8.65 9.70 -5.22
CA THR A 82 8.64 9.73 -6.69
C THR A 82 7.83 8.57 -7.21
N VAL A 83 6.94 8.84 -8.17
CA VAL A 83 6.17 7.82 -8.87
C VAL A 83 6.78 7.62 -10.25
N ASN A 84 7.36 6.43 -10.47
CA ASN A 84 7.93 6.05 -11.75
C ASN A 84 7.97 4.52 -11.85
N ASN A 85 6.95 3.93 -12.48
CA ASN A 85 6.79 2.47 -12.58
C ASN A 85 6.89 1.77 -11.22
N GLY A 86 6.29 2.38 -10.20
CA GLY A 86 6.44 2.05 -8.79
C GLY A 86 6.49 3.34 -7.97
N LEU A 87 6.61 3.20 -6.66
CA LEU A 87 6.66 4.32 -5.72
C LEU A 87 7.95 4.25 -4.90
N THR A 88 8.79 5.26 -5.04
CA THR A 88 9.90 5.48 -4.10
C THR A 88 9.39 6.35 -2.96
N LEU A 89 9.52 5.88 -1.72
CA LEU A 89 9.29 6.67 -0.51
C LEU A 89 10.63 6.90 0.20
N SER A 90 11.08 8.15 0.24
CA SER A 90 12.20 8.56 1.08
C SER A 90 11.70 8.93 2.46
N THR A 91 12.54 8.75 3.49
CA THR A 91 12.17 9.22 4.83
C THR A 91 11.96 10.73 4.81
N ALA A 92 10.76 11.15 5.25
CA ALA A 92 10.33 12.55 5.24
C ALA A 92 10.30 13.17 6.66
N THR A 93 10.25 12.34 7.70
CA THR A 93 10.21 12.77 9.10
C THR A 93 11.21 11.94 9.93
N VAL A 94 11.92 12.61 10.85
CA VAL A 94 12.61 11.93 11.95
C VAL A 94 11.66 11.83 13.14
N THR A 95 11.16 10.64 13.45
CA THR A 95 10.15 10.38 14.47
C THR A 95 10.17 8.91 14.91
N SER A 96 9.57 8.60 16.06
CA SER A 96 9.18 7.24 16.46
C SER A 96 7.66 7.05 16.47
N ASP A 97 6.91 8.05 16.03
CA ASP A 97 5.45 8.10 15.99
C ASP A 97 4.95 8.00 14.54
N LEU A 98 4.18 6.95 14.25
CA LEU A 98 3.54 6.72 12.95
C LEU A 98 2.60 7.87 12.55
N TYR A 99 1.88 8.47 13.50
CA TYR A 99 0.92 9.54 13.20
C TYR A 99 1.62 10.85 12.80
N ALA A 100 2.85 11.06 13.27
CA ALA A 100 3.70 12.18 12.87
C ALA A 100 4.49 11.92 11.58
N ALA A 101 4.51 10.68 11.07
CA ALA A 101 5.24 10.31 9.86
C ALA A 101 4.54 10.87 8.61
N ARG A 102 5.16 11.88 8.00
CA ARG A 102 4.74 12.39 6.68
C ARG A 102 4.92 11.32 5.62
N ASN A 103 4.15 11.45 4.54
CA ASN A 103 4.19 10.54 3.41
C ASN A 103 3.76 9.11 3.78
N THR A 104 2.85 8.98 4.75
CA THR A 104 2.06 7.75 4.92
C THR A 104 0.99 7.72 3.84
N LEU A 105 1.10 6.77 2.92
CA LEU A 105 0.18 6.59 1.80
C LEU A 105 -0.93 5.62 2.19
N THR A 106 -2.19 6.01 2.03
CA THR A 106 -3.34 5.22 2.47
C THR A 106 -4.23 4.75 1.33
N HIS A 107 -4.80 3.55 1.49
CA HIS A 107 -5.79 2.96 0.60
C HIS A 107 -7.00 2.51 1.40
N ARG A 108 -8.21 2.72 0.88
CA ARG A 108 -9.44 2.23 1.51
C ARG A 108 -9.48 0.71 1.52
N ILE A 109 -10.12 0.13 2.52
CA ILE A 109 -10.39 -1.31 2.55
C ILE A 109 -11.76 -1.59 1.91
N HIS A 110 -11.89 -2.74 1.25
CA HIS A 110 -13.13 -3.17 0.60
C HIS A 110 -13.44 -4.62 0.98
N GLY A 111 -14.74 -4.97 0.99
CA GLY A 111 -15.19 -6.31 1.31
C GLY A 111 -15.23 -6.64 2.81
N GLU A 112 -15.71 -7.84 3.11
CA GLU A 112 -15.85 -8.36 4.47
C GLU A 112 -14.51 -8.80 5.09
N PHE A 113 -13.59 -9.27 4.24
CA PHE A 113 -12.29 -9.79 4.63
C PHE A 113 -11.14 -9.13 3.84
N PRO A 114 -10.95 -7.81 3.96
CA PRO A 114 -9.97 -7.11 3.15
C PRO A 114 -8.56 -7.63 3.38
N VAL A 115 -7.81 -7.80 2.29
CA VAL A 115 -6.39 -8.19 2.31
C VAL A 115 -5.58 -7.22 1.48
N GLY A 116 -4.64 -6.52 2.12
CA GLY A 116 -3.67 -5.64 1.49
C GLY A 116 -2.30 -6.28 1.47
N THR A 117 -1.65 -6.36 0.30
CA THR A 117 -0.27 -6.87 0.18
C THR A 117 0.59 -5.84 -0.55
N VAL A 118 1.74 -5.49 0.02
CA VAL A 118 2.73 -4.57 -0.59
C VAL A 118 4.06 -5.29 -0.82
N ALA A 119 4.65 -5.10 -2.00
CA ALA A 119 5.97 -5.62 -2.37
C ALA A 119 7.02 -4.51 -2.32
N ILE A 120 8.05 -4.67 -1.49
CA ILE A 120 8.98 -3.59 -1.15
C ILE A 120 10.43 -4.06 -1.33
N ASP A 121 11.22 -3.30 -2.09
CA ASP A 121 12.68 -3.32 -2.08
C ASP A 121 13.19 -2.25 -1.11
N PHE A 122 13.98 -2.68 -0.13
CA PHE A 122 14.50 -1.84 0.95
C PHE A 122 16.03 -1.79 0.96
N THR A 123 16.66 -1.99 -0.20
CA THR A 123 18.12 -1.91 -0.38
C THR A 123 18.69 -0.56 0.08
N LYS A 124 17.91 0.52 -0.04
CA LYS A 124 18.33 1.90 0.26
C LYS A 124 17.88 2.41 1.63
N MET A 125 17.42 1.56 2.55
CA MET A 125 17.16 1.99 3.94
C MET A 125 18.44 2.52 4.59
N ALA A 126 18.33 3.54 5.43
CA ALA A 126 19.38 4.04 6.31
C ALA A 126 19.21 3.50 7.75
N ASP A 127 20.26 3.61 8.56
CA ASP A 127 20.20 3.22 9.97
C ASP A 127 19.13 4.03 10.72
N GLY A 128 18.25 3.35 11.44
CA GLY A 128 17.12 3.94 12.16
C GLY A 128 15.85 4.05 11.33
N ASP A 129 15.83 3.67 10.06
CA ASP A 129 14.61 3.67 9.26
C ASP A 129 13.64 2.56 9.69
N PHE A 130 12.34 2.88 9.65
CA PHE A 130 11.23 1.95 9.77
C PHE A 130 10.23 2.18 8.64
N PHE A 131 9.96 1.13 7.86
CA PHE A 131 8.89 1.12 6.86
C PHE A 131 7.94 -0.03 7.11
N GLY A 132 6.70 0.09 6.65
CA GLY A 132 5.76 -1.01 6.83
C GLY A 132 4.40 -0.81 6.18
N LEU A 133 3.51 -1.74 6.51
CA LEU A 133 2.10 -1.76 6.16
C LEU A 133 1.27 -1.81 7.46
N ALA A 134 0.39 -0.83 7.61
CA ALA A 134 -0.46 -0.65 8.79
C ALA A 134 -1.93 -0.95 8.50
N ALA A 135 -2.62 -1.54 9.48
CA ALA A 135 -4.03 -1.31 9.68
C ALA A 135 -4.17 0.09 10.33
N PHE A 136 -4.40 1.10 9.49
CA PHE A 136 -4.23 2.51 9.83
C PHE A 136 -5.57 3.16 10.22
N ARG A 137 -5.60 3.75 11.42
CA ARG A 137 -6.69 4.53 12.03
C ARG A 137 -6.16 5.30 13.25
N ASP A 138 -7.01 6.02 13.98
CA ASP A 138 -6.69 6.59 15.31
C ASP A 138 -6.16 5.56 16.32
N ARG A 139 -6.49 4.28 16.14
CA ARG A 139 -5.85 3.14 16.80
C ARG A 139 -5.30 2.17 15.77
N SER A 140 -3.98 2.13 15.66
CA SER A 140 -3.28 1.43 14.58
C SER A 140 -2.48 0.23 15.09
N ALA A 141 -2.25 -0.70 14.16
CA ALA A 141 -1.26 -1.75 14.27
C ALA A 141 -0.55 -1.93 12.92
N SER A 142 0.68 -2.40 12.91
CA SER A 142 1.48 -2.52 11.69
C SER A 142 2.45 -3.67 11.72
N ILE A 143 2.85 -4.12 10.53
CA ILE A 143 4.06 -4.91 10.30
C ILE A 143 5.04 -4.10 9.47
N GLY A 144 6.32 -4.17 9.79
CA GLY A 144 7.35 -3.43 9.08
C GLY A 144 8.75 -3.99 9.26
N VAL A 145 9.72 -3.43 8.55
CA VAL A 145 11.14 -3.74 8.73
C VAL A 145 11.85 -2.53 9.33
N PHE A 146 12.49 -2.76 10.47
CA PHE A 146 13.34 -1.78 11.15
C PHE A 146 14.81 -2.10 10.92
N ARG A 147 15.60 -1.07 10.59
CA ARG A 147 17.06 -1.19 10.47
C ARG A 147 17.74 -0.61 11.71
N ASN A 148 18.52 -1.45 12.40
CA ASN A 148 19.39 -1.02 13.50
C ASN A 148 20.86 -1.31 13.17
N GLY A 149 21.64 -0.27 12.90
CA GLY A 149 23.00 -0.37 12.38
C GLY A 149 23.01 -1.06 11.01
N SER A 150 23.59 -2.26 10.95
CA SER A 150 23.62 -3.12 9.76
C SER A 150 22.55 -4.22 9.76
N SER A 151 21.82 -4.39 10.87
CA SER A 151 20.85 -5.46 11.07
C SER A 151 19.44 -5.02 10.70
N TYR A 152 18.65 -5.97 10.17
CA TYR A 152 17.26 -5.78 9.77
C TYR A 152 16.38 -6.72 10.56
N SER A 153 15.28 -6.19 11.09
CA SER A 153 14.30 -6.97 11.84
C SER A 153 12.90 -6.66 11.31
N LEU A 154 12.11 -7.70 11.07
CA LEU A 154 10.66 -7.57 10.99
C LEU A 154 10.12 -7.28 12.38
N GLN A 155 9.20 -6.34 12.48
CA GLN A 155 8.55 -5.95 13.72
C GLN A 155 7.05 -5.83 13.49
N VAL A 156 6.26 -6.40 14.41
CA VAL A 156 4.83 -6.15 14.51
C VAL A 156 4.59 -5.24 15.71
N VAL A 157 3.94 -4.11 15.47
CA VAL A 157 3.69 -3.06 16.45
C VAL A 157 2.18 -2.92 16.62
N HIS A 158 1.70 -3.05 17.85
CA HIS A 158 0.28 -2.87 18.21
C HIS A 158 0.10 -1.62 19.07
N ASN A 159 -1.15 -1.21 19.26
CA ASN A 159 -1.55 -0.18 20.24
C ASN A 159 -0.89 1.19 20.01
N MET A 160 -0.68 1.57 18.75
CA MET A 160 -0.44 2.98 18.40
C MET A 160 -1.77 3.71 18.55
N THR A 161 -1.87 4.77 19.35
CA THR A 161 -3.14 5.43 19.64
C THR A 161 -3.06 6.95 19.60
N GLN A 162 -4.14 7.59 19.15
CA GLN A 162 -4.40 9.02 19.31
C GLN A 162 -5.57 9.24 20.27
N ASP A 163 -5.57 10.38 20.95
CA ASP A 163 -6.71 10.86 21.72
C ASP A 163 -7.84 11.30 20.78
N GLU A 164 -9.07 10.84 21.02
CA GLU A 164 -10.21 11.07 20.11
C GLU A 164 -10.75 12.52 20.17
N SER A 165 -10.31 13.34 21.13
CA SER A 165 -10.73 14.74 21.26
C SER A 165 -9.70 15.72 20.69
N THR A 166 -8.42 15.45 20.95
CA THR A 166 -7.30 16.34 20.61
C THR A 166 -6.49 15.86 19.41
N TRP A 167 -6.67 14.60 19.00
CA TRP A 167 -5.87 13.91 17.97
C TRP A 167 -4.36 13.84 18.28
N ALA A 168 -3.98 14.13 19.53
CA ALA A 168 -2.61 13.97 19.98
C ALA A 168 -2.26 12.49 20.14
N THR A 169 -1.07 12.09 19.72
CA THR A 169 -0.57 10.74 19.95
C THR A 169 -0.47 10.46 21.45
N THR A 170 -1.14 9.41 21.89
CA THR A 170 -1.11 8.92 23.28
C THR A 170 -0.21 7.70 23.46
N SER A 171 0.08 6.99 22.36
CA SER A 171 1.01 5.86 22.34
C SER A 171 1.63 5.69 20.96
N ASN A 172 2.96 5.52 20.93
CA ASN A 172 3.70 5.15 19.71
C ASN A 172 3.66 3.63 19.45
N GLY A 173 2.95 2.87 20.28
CA GLY A 173 2.78 1.44 20.17
C GLY A 173 3.80 0.59 20.92
N THR A 174 3.55 -0.72 20.91
CA THR A 174 4.38 -1.75 21.53
C THR A 174 4.75 -2.77 20.47
N VAL A 175 6.05 -3.11 20.38
CA VAL A 175 6.51 -4.24 19.57
C VAL A 175 6.05 -5.53 20.24
N VAL A 176 5.16 -6.27 19.58
CA VAL A 176 4.57 -7.51 20.11
C VAL A 176 5.17 -8.78 19.50
N ALA A 177 5.88 -8.65 18.38
CA ALA A 177 6.62 -9.74 17.78
C ALA A 177 7.76 -9.21 16.89
N THR A 178 8.84 -9.98 16.82
CA THR A 178 9.99 -9.70 15.96
C THR A 178 10.46 -10.95 15.24
N ALA A 179 11.01 -10.79 14.04
CA ALA A 179 11.74 -11.85 13.34
C ALA A 179 12.96 -11.27 12.62
N ASN A 180 14.02 -12.06 12.50
CA ASN A 180 15.15 -11.68 11.65
C ASN A 180 14.75 -11.82 10.19
N ILE A 181 15.20 -10.90 9.35
CA ILE A 181 15.01 -10.98 7.90
C ILE A 181 16.35 -10.88 7.19
N SER A 182 16.58 -11.82 6.28
CA SER A 182 17.69 -11.79 5.33
C SER A 182 17.19 -11.35 3.96
N GLY A 183 18.03 -10.62 3.22
CA GLY A 183 17.67 -10.05 1.92
C GLY A 183 17.22 -8.60 1.99
N LYS A 184 16.81 -8.07 0.83
CA LYS A 184 16.42 -6.66 0.62
C LYS A 184 15.06 -6.49 -0.05
N LYS A 185 14.30 -7.58 -0.16
CA LYS A 185 12.94 -7.58 -0.69
C LYS A 185 12.02 -8.31 0.27
N VAL A 186 10.84 -7.76 0.48
CA VAL A 186 9.82 -8.33 1.35
C VAL A 186 8.44 -8.02 0.80
N TRP A 187 7.51 -8.95 1.01
CA TRP A 187 6.09 -8.70 0.84
C TRP A 187 5.49 -8.63 2.24
N LEU A 188 4.78 -7.54 2.53
CA LEU A 188 4.03 -7.38 3.77
C LEU A 188 2.55 -7.49 3.45
N ARG A 189 1.82 -8.26 4.24
CA ARG A 189 0.39 -8.49 4.08
C ARG A 189 -0.35 -8.22 5.38
N VAL A 190 -1.46 -7.51 5.26
CA VAL A 190 -2.42 -7.29 6.34
C VAL A 190 -3.76 -7.86 5.90
N SER A 191 -4.34 -8.75 6.69
CA SER A 191 -5.67 -9.33 6.49
C SER A 191 -6.59 -8.91 7.63
N LEU A 192 -7.81 -8.49 7.31
CA LEU A 192 -8.73 -7.87 8.26
C LEU A 192 -10.06 -8.64 8.30
N ASP A 193 -10.71 -8.71 9.46
CA ASP A 193 -12.14 -9.07 9.58
C ASP A 193 -12.96 -7.80 9.78
N ALA A 194 -13.49 -7.26 8.68
CA ALA A 194 -14.18 -5.96 8.64
C ALA A 194 -15.70 -6.07 8.85
N ARG A 195 -16.25 -7.28 8.98
CA ARG A 195 -17.69 -7.52 9.18
C ARG A 195 -18.18 -6.89 10.48
N ALA A 196 -19.39 -6.35 10.50
CA ALA A 196 -19.99 -5.75 11.70
C ALA A 196 -20.04 -6.73 12.90
N SER A 197 -20.35 -8.00 12.66
CA SER A 197 -20.41 -9.08 13.68
C SER A 197 -19.15 -9.94 13.77
N GLY A 198 -18.09 -9.61 13.01
CA GLY A 198 -16.84 -10.36 13.00
C GLY A 198 -15.92 -10.10 14.20
N THR A 199 -14.80 -10.82 14.23
CA THR A 199 -13.77 -10.79 15.28
C THR A 199 -13.04 -9.44 15.38
N LYS A 200 -13.10 -8.62 14.33
CA LYS A 200 -12.30 -7.40 14.18
C LYS A 200 -10.79 -7.67 14.21
N ALA A 201 -10.36 -8.88 13.90
CA ALA A 201 -8.95 -9.21 13.86
C ALA A 201 -8.25 -8.53 12.68
N ALA A 202 -7.05 -8.03 12.93
CA ALA A 202 -6.05 -7.68 11.92
C ALA A 202 -4.85 -8.63 12.10
N ASP A 203 -4.54 -9.36 11.04
CA ASP A 203 -3.47 -10.33 10.98
C ASP A 203 -2.32 -9.84 10.10
N PHE A 204 -1.11 -9.97 10.62
CA PHE A 204 0.10 -9.45 10.03
C PHE A 204 0.98 -10.59 9.51
N CYS A 205 1.23 -10.59 8.21
CA CYS A 205 1.98 -11.63 7.54
C CYS A 205 3.12 -11.03 6.69
N TYR A 206 4.18 -11.80 6.49
CA TYR A 206 5.27 -11.44 5.59
C TYR A 206 5.67 -12.58 4.67
N SER A 207 6.33 -12.27 3.57
CA SER A 207 6.96 -13.23 2.66
C SER A 207 8.30 -12.70 2.15
N THR A 208 9.25 -13.61 1.93
CA THR A 208 10.55 -13.32 1.29
C THR A 208 10.62 -13.81 -0.15
N ASN A 209 9.61 -14.54 -0.62
CA ASN A 209 9.54 -15.09 -1.98
C ASN A 209 8.29 -14.63 -2.77
N GLY A 210 7.40 -13.85 -2.13
CA GLY A 210 6.15 -13.35 -2.72
C GLY A 210 5.05 -14.40 -2.88
N LYS A 211 5.27 -15.64 -2.45
CA LYS A 211 4.35 -16.77 -2.64
C LYS A 211 3.83 -17.32 -1.31
N THR A 212 4.74 -17.59 -0.38
CA THR A 212 4.42 -18.18 0.93
C THR A 212 4.43 -17.09 1.99
N PHE A 213 3.31 -16.89 2.66
CA PHE A 213 3.16 -15.88 3.71
C PHE A 213 3.15 -16.53 5.09
N MET A 214 3.95 -15.96 6.00
CA MET A 214 4.05 -16.37 7.38
C MET A 214 3.45 -15.29 8.28
N LYS A 215 2.53 -15.69 9.17
CA LYS A 215 2.02 -14.80 10.22
C LYS A 215 3.12 -14.49 11.23
N LEU A 216 3.22 -13.24 11.65
CA LEU A 216 4.15 -12.80 12.68
C LEU A 216 3.35 -12.19 13.84
N GLY A 217 3.49 -12.77 15.03
CA GLY A 217 2.83 -12.26 16.24
C GLY A 217 1.34 -12.57 16.35
N PRO A 218 0.71 -12.08 17.43
CA PRO A 218 -0.72 -12.26 17.68
C PRO A 218 -1.56 -11.38 16.75
N SER A 219 -2.86 -11.70 16.64
CA SER A 219 -3.84 -10.83 15.99
C SER A 219 -4.01 -9.52 16.77
N TYR A 220 -4.22 -8.41 16.09
CA TYR A 220 -4.65 -7.15 16.68
C TYR A 220 -6.17 -7.03 16.61
N THR A 221 -6.85 -6.68 17.71
CA THR A 221 -8.29 -6.38 17.67
C THR A 221 -8.50 -4.93 17.30
N MET A 222 -9.03 -4.70 16.09
CA MET A 222 -9.34 -3.37 15.57
C MET A 222 -10.36 -2.63 16.44
N TRP A 223 -10.14 -1.33 16.60
CA TRP A 223 -11.03 -0.45 17.33
C TRP A 223 -12.26 -0.08 16.51
N THR A 224 -13.45 -0.21 17.06
CA THR A 224 -14.72 -0.03 16.32
C THR A 224 -15.51 1.22 16.72
N ASN A 225 -14.94 2.09 17.55
CA ASN A 225 -15.66 3.31 17.96
C ASN A 225 -15.95 4.21 16.75
N TRP A 226 -17.06 4.96 16.81
CA TRP A 226 -17.56 5.80 15.72
C TRP A 226 -16.88 7.17 15.63
N ALA A 227 -16.18 7.61 16.68
CA ALA A 227 -15.62 8.96 16.80
C ALA A 227 -14.62 9.30 15.66
N TYR A 228 -13.94 8.29 15.11
CA TYR A 228 -13.19 8.42 13.87
C TYR A 228 -14.11 8.07 12.69
N PHE A 229 -14.73 9.07 12.05
CA PHE A 229 -15.69 8.88 10.95
C PHE A 229 -15.16 8.04 9.77
N MET A 230 -13.85 7.88 9.66
CA MET A 230 -13.19 7.05 8.65
C MET A 230 -13.00 5.62 9.17
N GLY A 231 -13.38 4.64 8.34
CA GLY A 231 -13.03 3.24 8.57
C GLY A 231 -11.52 3.01 8.46
N TYR A 232 -11.06 1.83 8.86
CA TYR A 232 -9.67 1.42 8.71
C TYR A 232 -9.21 1.52 7.25
N ARG A 233 -7.91 1.80 7.10
CA ARG A 233 -7.21 1.84 5.81
C ARG A 233 -5.99 0.95 5.86
N PHE A 234 -5.50 0.56 4.69
CA PHE A 234 -4.11 0.12 4.57
C PHE A 234 -3.22 1.36 4.52
N GLY A 235 -2.23 1.46 5.40
CA GLY A 235 -1.26 2.56 5.44
C GLY A 235 0.16 2.07 5.14
N ILE A 236 0.74 2.51 4.03
CA ILE A 236 2.15 2.26 3.69
C ILE A 236 2.96 3.45 4.17
N PHE A 237 3.97 3.22 4.99
CA PHE A 237 4.77 4.29 5.60
C PHE A 237 6.27 4.03 5.47
N ASN A 238 7.06 5.10 5.58
CA ASN A 238 8.51 5.06 5.75
C ASN A 238 8.98 6.29 6.54
N TYR A 239 9.60 6.10 7.71
CA TYR A 239 10.16 7.18 8.53
C TYR A 239 11.50 6.80 9.15
N ALA A 240 12.26 7.81 9.59
CA ALA A 240 13.55 7.62 10.25
C ALA A 240 13.42 7.85 11.75
N THR A 241 14.11 7.09 12.59
CA THR A 241 14.23 7.36 14.03
C THR A 241 15.51 8.09 14.41
N LYS A 242 16.50 8.12 13.50
CA LYS A 242 17.82 8.73 13.72
C LYS A 242 18.05 9.94 12.83
N ALA A 243 18.10 9.73 11.51
CA ALA A 243 18.36 10.79 10.54
C ALA A 243 17.70 10.46 9.20
N LEU A 244 17.33 11.49 8.44
CA LEU A 244 16.83 11.31 7.08
C LEU A 244 17.94 10.81 6.15
N GLY A 245 17.56 10.12 5.08
CA GLY A 245 18.49 9.77 4.00
C GLY A 245 18.23 8.42 3.36
N GLY A 246 17.47 7.54 4.02
CA GLY A 246 17.07 6.27 3.42
C GLY A 246 15.78 6.35 2.62
N SER A 247 15.55 5.30 1.83
CA SER A 247 14.37 5.16 0.99
C SER A 247 14.02 3.69 0.75
N ILE A 248 12.76 3.47 0.39
CA ILE A 248 12.24 2.18 -0.08
C ILE A 248 11.62 2.35 -1.47
N PHE A 249 11.61 1.27 -2.24
CA PHE A 249 10.92 1.19 -3.52
C PHE A 249 9.79 0.16 -3.45
N ILE A 250 8.57 0.61 -3.66
CA ILE A 250 7.37 -0.21 -3.70
C ILE A 250 7.09 -0.56 -5.16
N SER A 251 7.20 -1.84 -5.48
CA SER A 251 6.97 -2.33 -6.86
C SER A 251 5.51 -2.61 -7.15
N SER A 252 4.72 -2.96 -6.14
CA SER A 252 3.28 -3.23 -6.29
C SER A 252 2.54 -3.18 -4.96
N PHE A 253 1.24 -2.93 -5.05
CA PHE A 253 0.26 -3.15 -3.99
C PHE A 253 -0.95 -3.86 -4.60
N THR A 254 -1.49 -4.84 -3.89
CA THR A 254 -2.73 -5.53 -4.26
C THR A 254 -3.71 -5.47 -3.09
N SER A 255 -4.98 -5.19 -3.39
CA SER A 255 -6.09 -5.24 -2.43
C SER A 255 -7.19 -6.13 -2.98
N SER A 256 -7.72 -7.02 -2.15
CA SER A 256 -8.87 -7.91 -2.43
C SER A 256 -9.81 -7.94 -1.23
#